data_AF-A0A0P7XVV7-F1
#
_entry.id   AF-A0A0P7XVV7-F1
#
_cell.length_a   1.000
_cell.length_b   1.000
_cell.length_c   1.000
_cell.angle_alpha   90.00
_cell.angle_beta   90.00
_cell.angle_gamma   90.00
#
_symmetry.space_group_name_H-M   'P 1'
#
loop_
_entity.id
_entity.type
_entity.pdbx_description
1 polymer ?
#
loop_
_entity_poly.entity_id
_entity_poly.type
_entity_poly.pdbx_seq_one_letter_code
_entity_poly.pdbx_strand_id
1 'polypeptide(L)'
;MKSELERQTEELEQTLQKQLELLKKESEDWVKVGGAVVAGALLVLAVVQLKKKKSNRKTDKVLEVLQREGLLDKDLEKKITKSEKANFWPGIGQRLLIAGLALAKEKYLKDLFNADQTETFEKGQ
;
A
#
# COMPACT_ATOMS: atom_id res chain seq x y z
N MET A 1 -47.12 7.30 -0.82
CA MET A 1 -45.91 7.80 -1.50
C MET A 1 -44.92 8.45 -0.54
N LYS A 2 -45.25 9.54 0.19
CA LYS A 2 -44.31 10.12 1.19
C LYS A 2 -44.00 9.17 2.37
N SER A 3 -45.04 8.54 2.93
CA SER A 3 -44.91 7.58 4.05
C SER A 3 -44.15 6.30 3.70
N GLU A 4 -44.07 5.96 2.41
CA GLU A 4 -43.39 4.76 1.91
C GLU A 4 -41.91 5.05 1.62
N LEU A 5 -41.60 6.29 1.20
CA LEU A 5 -40.23 6.80 1.09
C LEU A 5 -39.58 6.97 2.47
N GLU A 6 -40.32 7.49 3.45
CA GLU A 6 -39.83 7.63 4.83
C GLU A 6 -39.50 6.26 5.43
N ARG A 7 -40.38 5.26 5.24
CA ARG A 7 -40.12 3.87 5.62
C ARG A 7 -38.89 3.27 4.93
N GLN A 8 -38.75 3.46 3.62
CA GLN A 8 -37.57 2.99 2.90
C GLN A 8 -36.28 3.68 3.38
N THR A 9 -36.37 4.93 3.82
CA THR A 9 -35.23 5.68 4.37
C THR A 9 -34.86 5.16 5.76
N GLU A 10 -35.84 4.90 6.63
CA GLU A 10 -35.63 4.31 7.96
C GLU A 10 -35.07 2.88 7.88
N GLU A 11 -35.57 2.07 6.93
CA GLU A 11 -35.05 0.72 6.65
C GLU A 11 -33.63 0.77 6.09
N LEU A 12 -33.32 1.76 5.24
CA LEU A 12 -31.96 1.99 4.76
C LEU A 12 -31.03 2.41 5.90
N GLU A 13 -31.45 3.34 6.76
CA GLU A 13 -30.65 3.78 7.91
C GLU A 13 -30.40 2.65 8.90
N GLN A 14 -31.41 1.83 9.20
CA GLN A 14 -31.22 0.64 10.03
C GLN A 14 -30.27 -0.38 9.38
N THR A 15 -30.36 -0.56 8.07
CA THR A 15 -29.50 -1.49 7.34
C THR A 15 -28.05 -0.99 7.29
N LEU A 16 -27.86 0.32 7.12
CA LEU A 16 -26.55 0.97 7.16
C LEU A 16 -25.95 0.90 8.57
N GLN A 17 -26.75 1.16 9.62
CA GLN A 17 -26.31 1.04 11.00
C GLN A 17 -25.92 -0.39 11.35
N LYS A 18 -26.69 -1.40 10.93
CA LYS A 18 -26.33 -2.82 11.11
C LYS A 18 -25.05 -3.19 10.38
N GLN A 19 -24.87 -2.73 9.14
CA GLN A 19 -23.63 -2.94 8.40
C GLN A 19 -22.43 -2.24 9.05
N LEU A 20 -22.62 -1.03 9.59
CA LEU A 20 -21.59 -0.30 10.32
C LEU A 20 -21.24 -0.97 11.65
N GLU A 21 -22.24 -1.51 12.37
CA GLU A 21 -22.04 -2.18 13.65
C GLU A 21 -21.32 -3.52 13.47
N LEU A 22 -21.67 -4.29 12.45
CA LEU A 22 -20.94 -5.49 12.04
C LEU A 22 -19.51 -5.15 11.60
N LEU A 23 -19.35 -4.13 10.76
CA LEU A 23 -18.03 -3.67 10.32
C LEU A 23 -17.19 -3.18 11.50
N LYS A 24 -17.80 -2.51 12.49
CA LYS A 24 -17.10 -2.01 13.68
C LYS A 24 -16.74 -3.16 14.64
N LYS A 25 -17.56 -4.20 14.72
CA LYS A 25 -17.27 -5.42 15.47
C LYS A 25 -16.18 -6.26 14.81
N GLU A 26 -16.17 -6.34 13.48
CA GLU A 26 -15.08 -6.97 12.71
C GLU A 26 -13.85 -6.05 12.60
N SER A 27 -14.01 -4.74 12.80
CA SER A 27 -12.92 -3.77 12.63
C SER A 27 -11.81 -3.93 13.66
N GLU A 28 -12.02 -4.58 14.79
CA GLU A 28 -10.98 -4.73 15.81
C GLU A 28 -9.76 -5.49 15.28
N ASP A 29 -9.96 -6.45 14.36
CA ASP A 29 -8.88 -7.16 13.67
C ASP A 29 -8.47 -6.49 12.35
N TRP A 30 -9.42 -5.90 11.62
CA TRP A 30 -9.12 -5.13 10.41
C TRP A 30 -8.39 -3.82 10.68
N VAL A 31 -8.49 -3.24 11.88
CA VAL A 31 -7.73 -2.05 12.30
C VAL A 31 -6.26 -2.41 12.51
N LYS A 32 -5.95 -3.61 13.00
CA LYS A 32 -4.55 -4.08 13.12
C LYS A 32 -3.95 -4.31 11.73
N VAL A 33 -4.69 -4.99 10.86
CA VAL A 33 -4.27 -5.28 9.47
C VAL A 33 -4.19 -3.99 8.64
N GLY A 34 -5.22 -3.14 8.71
CA GLY A 34 -5.29 -1.84 8.05
C GLY A 34 -4.21 -0.89 8.56
N GLY A 35 -3.93 -0.90 9.87
CA GLY A 35 -2.84 -0.15 10.48
C GLY A 35 -1.47 -0.59 9.96
N ALA A 36 -1.23 -1.89 9.82
CA ALA A 36 0.02 -2.42 9.26
C ALA A 36 0.21 -2.02 7.78
N VAL A 37 -0.86 -2.05 6.98
CA VAL A 37 -0.83 -1.61 5.57
C VAL A 37 -0.53 -0.11 5.48
N VAL A 38 -1.19 0.72 6.28
CA VAL A 38 -0.95 2.17 6.32
C VAL A 38 0.48 2.48 6.76
N ALA A 39 0.97 1.84 7.82
CA ALA A 39 2.35 2.00 8.29
C ALA A 39 3.36 1.59 7.21
N GLY A 40 3.11 0.48 6.51
CA GLY A 40 3.93 0.03 5.37
C GLY A 40 3.94 1.05 4.23
N ALA A 41 2.79 1.61 3.86
CA ALA A 41 2.69 2.65 2.84
C ALA A 41 3.48 3.91 3.22
N LEU A 42 3.37 4.36 4.48
CA LEU A 42 4.12 5.51 4.99
C LEU A 42 5.63 5.26 4.98
N LEU A 43 6.08 4.06 5.35
CA LEU A 43 7.50 3.69 5.28
C LEU A 43 8.05 3.72 3.85
N VAL A 44 7.34 3.12 2.90
CA VAL A 44 7.74 3.16 1.49
C VAL A 44 7.81 4.60 0.99
N LEU A 45 6.81 5.41 1.30
CA LEU A 45 6.75 6.81 0.92
C LEU A 45 7.92 7.62 1.51
N ALA A 46 8.26 7.40 2.78
CA ALA A 46 9.41 8.04 3.42
C ALA A 46 10.74 7.67 2.73
N VAL A 47 10.96 6.39 2.45
CA VAL A 47 12.17 5.90 1.75
C VAL A 47 12.28 6.51 0.35
N VAL A 48 11.18 6.56 -0.40
CA VAL A 48 11.15 7.15 -1.74
C VAL A 48 11.49 8.65 -1.69
N GLN A 49 10.91 9.40 -0.74
CA GLN A 49 11.20 10.83 -0.57
C GLN A 49 12.68 11.07 -0.23
N LEU A 50 13.26 10.27 0.67
CA LEU A 50 14.68 10.37 1.01
C LEU A 50 15.59 10.09 -0.19
N LYS A 51 15.28 9.05 -0.99
CA LYS A 51 16.03 8.75 -2.22
C LYS A 51 15.94 9.88 -3.24
N LYS A 52 14.75 10.44 -3.47
CA LYS A 52 14.53 11.55 -4.39
C LYS A 52 15.33 12.79 -3.98
N LYS A 53 15.30 13.14 -2.68
CA LYS A 53 16.08 14.27 -2.13
C LYS A 53 17.60 14.08 -2.31
N LYS A 54 18.10 12.85 -2.11
CA LYS A 54 19.53 12.53 -2.34
C LYS A 54 19.90 12.60 -3.82
N SER A 55 19.01 12.18 -4.72
CA SER A 55 19.22 12.26 -6.17
C SER A 55 19.30 13.71 -6.64
N ASN A 56 18.33 14.55 -6.26
CA ASN A 56 18.31 15.97 -6.64
C ASN A 56 19.60 16.68 -6.22
N ARG A 57 20.06 16.49 -4.96
CA ARG A 57 21.32 17.09 -4.49
C ARG A 57 22.56 16.69 -5.29
N LYS A 58 22.56 15.48 -5.86
CA LYS A 58 23.66 15.01 -6.72
C LYS A 58 23.56 15.67 -8.10
N THR A 59 22.36 15.72 -8.66
CA THR A 59 22.08 16.41 -9.93
C THR A 59 22.46 17.89 -9.85
N ASP A 60 22.07 18.58 -8.78
CA ASP A 60 22.38 20.00 -8.55
C ASP A 60 23.90 20.24 -8.48
N LYS A 61 24.63 19.39 -7.75
CA LYS A 61 26.11 19.46 -7.67
C LYS A 61 26.78 19.25 -9.01
N VAL A 62 26.27 18.34 -9.83
CA VAL A 62 26.82 18.07 -11.16
C VAL A 62 26.58 19.26 -12.08
N LEU A 63 25.39 19.84 -12.05
CA LEU A 63 25.08 21.06 -12.81
C LEU A 63 25.97 22.24 -12.39
N GLU A 64 26.20 22.42 -11.08
CA GLU A 64 27.07 23.48 -10.54
C GLU A 64 28.52 23.33 -11.00
N VAL A 65 29.07 22.11 -10.99
CA VAL A 65 30.44 21.84 -11.45
C VAL A 65 30.57 22.05 -12.96
N LEU A 66 29.62 21.58 -13.77
CA LEU A 66 29.63 21.81 -15.22
C LEU A 66 29.51 23.30 -15.57
N GLN A 67 28.74 24.08 -14.80
CA GLN A 67 28.61 25.51 -14.99
C GLN A 67 29.93 26.24 -14.67
N ARG A 68 30.58 25.85 -13.58
CA ARG A 68 31.86 26.42 -13.14
C ARG A 68 32.99 26.17 -14.14
N GLU A 69 32.96 25.03 -14.83
CA GLU A 69 33.94 24.66 -15.85
C GLU A 69 33.57 25.12 -17.26
N GLY A 70 32.44 25.84 -17.43
CA GLY A 70 31.99 26.35 -18.73
C GLY A 70 31.53 25.26 -19.71
N LEU A 71 31.29 24.04 -19.21
CA LEU A 71 30.89 22.87 -19.99
C LEU A 71 29.36 22.65 -20.00
N LEU A 72 28.61 23.53 -19.34
CA LEU A 72 27.16 23.41 -19.22
C LEU A 72 26.46 23.86 -20.52
N ASP A 73 26.12 22.89 -21.36
CA ASP A 73 25.26 23.08 -22.54
C ASP A 73 23.77 22.80 -22.19
N LYS A 74 22.84 23.49 -22.87
CA LYS A 74 21.38 23.31 -22.71
C LYS A 74 20.93 21.88 -23.01
N ASP A 75 21.62 21.16 -23.90
CA ASP A 75 21.34 19.75 -24.19
C ASP A 75 21.84 18.81 -23.07
N LEU A 76 22.96 19.15 -22.42
CA LEU A 76 23.48 18.42 -21.26
C LEU A 76 22.61 18.64 -20.03
N GLU A 77 22.18 19.88 -19.78
CA GLU A 77 21.24 20.23 -18.72
C GLU A 77 19.94 19.42 -18.83
N LYS A 78 19.36 19.35 -20.04
CA LYS A 78 18.17 18.52 -20.30
C LYS A 78 18.42 17.03 -20.07
N LYS A 79 19.56 16.49 -20.48
CA LYS A 79 19.88 15.06 -20.29
C LYS A 79 20.10 14.70 -18.81
N ILE A 80 20.75 15.57 -18.05
CA ILE A 80 21.06 15.38 -16.63
C ILE A 80 19.80 15.56 -15.75
N THR A 81 18.92 16.47 -16.14
CA THR A 81 17.68 16.78 -15.40
C THR A 81 16.51 15.86 -15.77
N LYS A 82 16.55 15.22 -16.94
CA LYS A 82 15.53 14.25 -17.37
C LYS A 82 15.63 13.01 -16.48
N SER A 83 14.58 12.77 -15.67
CA SER A 83 14.51 11.57 -14.85
C SER A 83 14.59 10.32 -15.72
N GLU A 84 15.67 9.57 -15.60
CA GLU A 84 15.79 8.26 -16.24
C GLU A 84 14.65 7.36 -15.73
N LYS A 85 13.88 6.75 -16.63
CA LYS A 85 12.77 5.86 -16.24
C LYS A 85 13.36 4.69 -15.48
N ALA A 86 13.17 4.65 -14.17
CA ALA A 86 13.69 3.60 -13.32
C ALA A 86 13.00 2.26 -13.65
N ASN A 87 13.69 1.38 -14.38
CA ASN A 87 13.27 -0.01 -14.65
C ASN A 87 13.37 -0.92 -13.40
N PHE A 88 13.22 -0.34 -12.20
CA PHE A 88 13.45 -1.03 -10.93
C PHE A 88 12.27 -1.91 -10.51
N TRP A 89 11.05 -1.55 -10.93
CA TRP A 89 9.82 -2.25 -10.55
C TRP A 89 9.69 -3.68 -11.13
N PRO A 90 9.98 -3.94 -12.42
CA PRO A 90 9.78 -5.27 -12.99
C PRO A 90 10.64 -6.35 -12.32
N GLY A 91 11.91 -6.06 -12.03
CA GLY A 91 12.84 -7.05 -11.45
C GLY A 91 12.69 -7.24 -9.93
N ILE A 92 12.76 -6.15 -9.17
CA ILE A 92 12.70 -6.22 -7.69
C ILE A 92 11.25 -6.41 -7.23
N GLY A 93 10.29 -5.72 -7.85
CA GLY A 93 8.88 -5.80 -7.47
C GLY A 93 8.31 -7.21 -7.63
N GLN A 94 8.60 -7.89 -8.75
CA GLN A 94 8.16 -9.27 -8.98
C GLN A 94 8.74 -10.23 -7.93
N ARG A 95 10.02 -10.10 -7.59
CA ARG A 95 10.66 -10.95 -6.56
C ARG A 95 10.08 -10.70 -5.17
N LEU A 96 9.84 -9.44 -4.81
CA LEU A 96 9.21 -9.06 -3.54
C LEU A 96 7.76 -9.53 -3.46
N LEU A 97 6.99 -9.47 -4.55
CA LEU A 97 5.63 -9.99 -4.59
C LEU A 97 5.60 -11.51 -4.40
N ILE A 98 6.46 -12.24 -5.12
CA ILE A 98 6.55 -13.70 -4.98
C ILE A 98 6.97 -14.09 -3.56
N ALA A 99 8.01 -13.44 -3.02
CA ALA A 99 8.47 -13.69 -1.65
C ALA A 99 7.41 -13.32 -0.60
N GLY A 100 6.72 -12.19 -0.78
CA GLY A 100 5.63 -11.76 0.08
C GLY A 100 4.46 -12.73 0.06
N LEU A 101 4.06 -13.22 -1.12
CA LEU A 101 3.02 -14.23 -1.28
C LEU A 101 3.43 -15.57 -0.66
N ALA A 102 4.69 -16.00 -0.83
CA ALA A 102 5.19 -17.23 -0.21
C ALA A 102 5.18 -17.14 1.32
N LEU A 103 5.63 -16.01 1.88
CA LEU A 103 5.64 -15.78 3.32
C LEU A 103 4.22 -15.64 3.88
N ALA A 104 3.32 -14.97 3.15
CA ALA A 104 1.90 -14.92 3.49
C ALA A 104 1.26 -16.32 3.46
N LYS A 105 1.63 -17.14 2.47
CA LYS A 105 1.19 -18.53 2.39
C LYS A 105 1.63 -19.35 3.60
N GLU A 106 2.87 -19.18 4.02
CA GLU A 106 3.43 -19.95 5.13
C GLU A 106 2.88 -19.51 6.49
N LYS A 107 2.74 -18.21 6.74
CA LYS A 107 2.34 -17.68 8.05
C LYS A 107 0.84 -17.47 8.25
N TYR A 108 0.11 -17.12 7.20
CA TYR A 108 -1.30 -16.73 7.34
C TYR A 108 -2.22 -17.69 6.59
N LEU A 109 -1.85 -18.17 5.40
CA LEU A 109 -2.72 -19.10 4.66
C LEU A 109 -2.75 -20.49 5.29
N LYS A 110 -1.67 -20.99 5.90
CA LYS A 110 -1.72 -22.26 6.64
C LYS A 110 -2.74 -22.18 7.80
N ASP A 111 -2.69 -21.12 8.58
CA ASP A 111 -3.62 -20.95 9.70
C ASP A 111 -5.05 -20.67 9.22
N LEU A 112 -5.26 -19.95 8.11
CA LEU A 112 -6.58 -19.72 7.52
C LEU A 112 -7.21 -20.98 6.90
N PHE A 113 -6.43 -21.84 6.23
CA PHE A 113 -6.95 -23.09 5.64
C PHE A 113 -7.03 -24.24 6.66
N ASN A 114 -6.27 -24.19 7.76
CA ASN A 114 -6.36 -25.17 8.84
C ASN A 114 -7.39 -24.78 9.91
N ALA A 115 -7.67 -23.49 10.11
CA ALA A 115 -8.72 -23.03 11.05
C ALA A 115 -10.12 -23.52 10.65
N ASP A 116 -10.38 -23.70 9.35
CA ASP A 116 -11.63 -24.30 8.84
C ASP A 116 -11.79 -25.80 9.20
N GLN A 117 -10.72 -26.50 9.61
CA GLN A 117 -10.76 -27.93 9.92
C GLN A 117 -10.89 -28.23 11.42
N THR A 118 -10.70 -27.24 12.30
CA THR A 118 -10.74 -27.44 13.76
C THR A 118 -12.14 -27.31 14.38
N GLU A 119 -13.10 -26.67 13.72
CA GLU A 119 -14.46 -26.52 14.29
C GLU A 119 -15.37 -27.74 14.08
N THR A 120 -14.96 -28.74 13.29
CA THR A 120 -15.82 -29.91 12.98
C THR A 120 -15.52 -31.16 13.82
N PHE A 121 -14.51 -31.17 14.69
CA PHE A 121 -14.09 -32.38 15.43
C PHE A 121 -14.38 -32.41 16.94
N GLU A 122 -15.05 -31.41 17.51
CA GLU A 122 -15.42 -31.40 18.96
C GLU A 122 -16.93 -31.55 19.27
N LYS A 123 -17.78 -31.91 18.29
CA LYS A 123 -19.21 -32.24 18.55
C LYS A 123 -19.55 -33.70 18.24
N GLY A 124 -18.69 -34.62 18.65
CA GLY A 124 -18.89 -36.05 18.41
C GLY A 124 -18.16 -36.95 19.40
N GLN A 125 -18.33 -36.71 20.70
CA GLN A 125 -18.26 -37.74 21.74
C GLN A 125 -19.37 -37.50 22.76
#